data_AF-A0A3D9RL93-F1
#
_entry.id   AF-A0A3D9RL93-F1
#
_cell.length_a   1.000
_cell.length_b   1.000
_cell.length_c   1.000
_cell.angle_alpha   90.00
_cell.angle_beta   90.00
_cell.angle_gamma   90.00
#
_symmetry.space_group_name_H-M   'P 1'
#
loop_
_entity.id
_entity.type
_entity.pdbx_description
1 polymer ?
#
loop_
_entity_poly.entity_id
_entity_poly.type
_entity_poly.pdbx_seq_one_letter_code
_entity_poly.pdbx_strand_id
1 'polypeptide(L)' 'MNQYKEQSFFSLALRFGLIMIVIVSVLEIGFSILKNLSFSIMIEHVFSDGKWKFFIKKLVGLSVIYGVFMAGYYKFIKK' A
#
# COMPACT_ATOMS: atom_id res chain seq x y z
N MET A 1 -19.23 -21.10 4.12
CA MET A 1 -18.12 -20.86 5.07
C MET A 1 -17.34 -19.63 4.66
N ASN A 2 -17.00 -18.75 5.61
CA ASN A 2 -16.25 -17.52 5.35
C ASN A 2 -14.79 -17.87 4.99
N GLN A 3 -14.42 -17.79 3.71
CA GLN A 3 -13.11 -18.22 3.18
C GLN A 3 -11.91 -17.51 3.84
N TYR A 4 -12.16 -16.38 4.50
CA TYR A 4 -11.15 -15.59 5.21
C TYR A 4 -10.84 -16.11 6.63
N LYS A 5 -11.73 -16.90 7.23
CA LYS A 5 -11.53 -17.45 8.59
C LYS A 5 -10.57 -18.64 8.61
N GLU A 6 -10.54 -19.42 7.53
CA GLU A 6 -9.69 -20.61 7.41
C GLU A 6 -8.24 -20.26 7.02
N GLN A 7 -8.02 -19.07 6.46
CA GLN A 7 -6.68 -18.62 6.11
C GLN A 7 -5.86 -18.13 7.32
N SER A 8 -4.54 -18.31 7.23
CA SER A 8 -3.62 -17.78 8.23
C SER A 8 -3.71 -16.25 8.27
N PHE A 9 -3.58 -15.68 9.47
CA PHE A 9 -3.65 -14.22 9.67
C PHE A 9 -2.60 -13.51 8.82
N PHE A 10 -1.39 -14.07 8.79
CA PHE A 10 -0.28 -13.57 8.01
C PHE A 10 -0.59 -13.55 6.50
N SER A 11 -1.19 -14.62 5.96
CA SER A 11 -1.60 -14.67 4.55
C SER A 11 -2.62 -13.58 4.21
N LEU A 12 -3.62 -13.36 5.08
CA LEU A 12 -4.58 -12.28 4.91
C LEU A 12 -3.90 -10.91 4.95
N ALA A 13 -3.05 -10.67 5.94
CA ALA A 13 -2.36 -9.39 6.12
C ALA A 13 -1.47 -9.06 4.93
N LEU A 14 -0.78 -10.07 4.40
CA LEU A 14 0.09 -9.94 3.24
C LEU A 14 -0.73 -9.67 1.97
N ARG A 15 -1.87 -10.35 1.77
CA ARG A 15 -2.81 -10.06 0.66
C ARG A 15 -3.32 -8.62 0.69
N PHE A 16 -3.87 -8.18 1.82
CA PHE A 16 -4.39 -6.82 1.95
C PHE A 16 -3.30 -5.77 1.88
N GLY A 17 -2.12 -6.06 2.43
CA GLY A 17 -0.95 -5.20 2.31
C GLY A 17 -0.49 -5.04 0.87
N LEU A 18 -0.37 -6.13 0.10
CA LEU A 18 0.00 -6.08 -1.32
C LEU A 18 -0.98 -5.28 -2.16
N ILE A 19 -2.28 -5.48 -1.95
CA ILE A 19 -3.33 -4.68 -2.62
C ILE A 19 -3.14 -3.19 -2.30
N MET A 20 -2.86 -2.86 -1.03
CA MET A 20 -2.67 -1.48 -0.62
C MET A 20 -1.40 -0.86 -1.21
N ILE A 21 -0.32 -1.63 -1.35
CA ILE A 21 0.91 -1.18 -2.04
C ILE A 21 0.57 -0.72 -3.46
N VAL A 22 -0.19 -1.52 -4.20
CA VAL A 22 -0.57 -1.18 -5.59
C VAL A 22 -1.41 0.09 -5.61
N ILE A 23 -2.43 0.19 -4.76
CA ILE A 23 -3.33 1.35 -4.71
C ILE A 23 -2.56 2.62 -4.37
N VAL A 24 -1.77 2.61 -3.30
CA VAL A 24 -1.00 3.78 -2.86
C VAL A 24 0.02 4.19 -3.93
N SER A 25 0.67 3.23 -4.59
CA SER A 25 1.62 3.52 -5.67
C SER A 25 0.94 4.22 -6.84
N VAL A 26 -0.22 3.72 -7.29
CA VAL A 26 -0.97 4.33 -8.40
C VAL A 26 -1.45 5.73 -8.03
N LEU A 27 -1.95 5.92 -6.81
CA LEU A 27 -2.39 7.23 -6.33
C LEU A 27 -1.23 8.22 -6.26
N GLU A 28 -0.08 7.82 -5.73
CA GLU A 28 1.06 8.73 -5.55
C GLU A 28 1.67 9.14 -6.90
N ILE A 29 1.77 8.20 -7.86
CA ILE A 29 2.17 8.49 -9.24
C ILE A 29 1.14 9.42 -9.91
N GLY A 30 -0.15 9.09 -9.80
CA GLY A 30 -1.24 9.89 -10.37
C GLY A 30 -1.27 11.32 -9.83
N PHE A 31 -1.18 11.50 -8.51
CA PHE A 31 -1.10 12.83 -7.89
C PHE A 31 0.16 13.59 -8.29
N SER A 32 1.30 12.92 -8.42
CA SER A 32 2.56 13.54 -8.83
C SER A 32 2.48 14.08 -10.27
N ILE A 33 1.84 13.32 -11.17
CA ILE A 33 1.59 13.75 -12.56
C ILE A 33 0.59 14.91 -12.59
N LEU A 34 -0.54 14.80 -11.89
CA LEU A 34 -1.58 15.85 -11.88
C LEU A 34 -1.06 17.17 -11.32
N LYS A 35 -0.24 17.13 -10.26
CA LYS A 35 0.28 18.34 -9.61
C LYS A 35 1.30 19.08 -10.48
N ASN A 36 2.10 18.36 -11.25
CA ASN A 36 3.23 18.92 -11.98
C ASN A 36 3.03 18.93 -13.51
N LEU A 37 1.93 18.34 -14.02
CA LEU A 37 1.61 18.15 -15.45
C LEU A 37 2.76 17.58 -16.30
N SER A 38 3.73 16.92 -15.66
CA SER A 38 4.97 16.47 -16.31
C SER A 38 5.45 15.15 -15.74
N PHE A 39 5.69 14.20 -16.64
CA PHE A 39 6.27 12.89 -16.30
C PHE A 39 7.73 13.01 -15.84
N SER A 40 8.53 13.93 -16.38
CA SER A 40 9.91 14.12 -15.93
C SER A 40 10.00 14.57 -14.47
N ILE A 41 9.11 15.48 -14.06
CA ILE A 41 9.07 16.00 -12.68
C ILE A 41 8.59 14.91 -11.71
N MET A 42 7.74 13.98 -12.16
CA MET A 42 7.33 12.82 -11.38
C MET A 42 8.50 11.87 -11.13
N ILE A 43 9.32 11.59 -12.15
CA ILE A 43 10.51 10.74 -11.98
C ILE A 43 11.47 11.38 -10.99
N GLU A 44 11.72 12.69 -11.11
CA GLU A 44 12.58 13.40 -10.18
C GLU A 44 12.01 13.42 -8.75
N HIS A 45 10.70 13.58 -8.57
CA HIS A 45 10.12 13.57 -7.22
C HIS A 45 10.14 12.20 -6.54
N VAL A 46 9.95 11.13 -7.30
CA VAL A 46 9.82 9.77 -6.76
C VAL A 46 11.18 9.08 -6.68
N PHE A 47 12.02 9.23 -7.70
CA PHE A 47 13.26 8.47 -7.88
C PHE A 47 14.54 9.28 -7.62
N SER A 48 14.45 10.58 -7.31
CA SER A 48 15.63 11.34 -6.89
C SER A 48 16.20 10.83 -5.57
N ASP A 49 17.51 11.01 -5.43
CA ASP A 49 18.30 10.48 -4.34
C ASP A 49 17.79 11.01 -2.99
N GLY A 50 17.61 10.10 -2.04
CA GLY A 50 17.01 10.39 -0.73
C GLY A 50 15.47 10.39 -0.68
N LYS A 51 14.76 10.76 -1.75
CA LYS A 51 13.27 10.75 -1.80
C LYS A 51 12.71 9.35 -2.01
N TRP A 52 13.38 8.52 -2.81
CA TRP A 52 12.99 7.13 -3.06
C TRP A 52 12.87 6.30 -1.77
N LYS A 53 13.86 6.40 -0.87
CA LYS A 53 13.84 5.69 0.42
C LYS A 53 12.66 6.12 1.29
N PHE A 54 12.33 7.41 1.30
CA PHE A 54 11.19 7.93 2.06
C PHE A 54 9.86 7.43 1.46
N PHE A 55 9.74 7.46 0.13
CA PHE A 55 8.59 6.93 -0.59
C PHE A 55 8.35 5.45 -0.27
N ILE A 56 9.37 4.61 -0.39
CA ILE A 56 9.27 3.17 -0.07
C ILE A 56 8.92 2.94 1.41
N LYS A 57 9.53 3.69 2.35
CA LYS A 57 9.19 3.57 3.78
C LYS A 57 7.73 3.92 4.05
N LYS A 58 7.23 5.01 3.47
CA LYS A 58 5.83 5.44 3.60
C LYS A 58 4.89 4.39 2.98
N LEU A 59 5.21 3.92 1.78
CA LEU A 59 4.43 2.92 1.05
C LEU A 59 4.30 1.62 1.85
N VAL A 60 5.44 1.07 2.31
CA VAL A 60 5.48 -0.16 3.10
C VAL A 60 4.79 0.06 4.45
N GLY A 61 5.05 1.17 5.14
CA GLY A 61 4.45 1.46 6.44
C GLY A 61 2.93 1.50 6.39
N LEU A 62 2.35 2.29 5.48
CA LEU A 62 0.89 2.38 5.31
C LEU A 62 0.27 1.03 4.93
N SER A 63 0.93 0.30 4.04
CA SER A 63 0.41 -0.98 3.53
C SER A 63 0.46 -2.08 4.57
N VAL A 64 1.51 -2.12 5.40
CA VAL A 64 1.62 -3.07 6.52
C VAL A 64 0.54 -2.78 7.56
N ILE A 65 0.37 -1.52 7.97
CA ILE A 65 -0.65 -1.14 8.95
C ILE A 65 -2.05 -1.51 8.43
N TYR A 66 -2.36 -1.15 7.19
CA TYR A 66 -3.63 -1.48 6.57
C TYR A 66 -3.86 -2.99 6.46
N GLY A 67 -2.85 -3.73 5.99
CA GLY A 67 -2.90 -5.17 5.83
C GLY A 67 -3.19 -5.89 7.16
N VAL A 68 -2.47 -5.52 8.22
CA VAL A 68 -2.68 -6.06 9.57
C VAL A 68 -4.07 -5.71 10.11
N PHE A 69 -4.53 -4.47 9.92
CA PHE A 69 -5.84 -4.03 10.39
C PHE A 69 -6.98 -4.77 9.68
N MET A 70 -6.92 -4.88 8.36
CA MET A 70 -7.89 -5.63 7.57
C MET A 70 -7.87 -7.12 7.90
N ALA A 71 -6.69 -7.71 8.04
CA ALA A 71 -6.57 -9.10 8.48
C ALA A 71 -7.22 -9.33 9.84
N GLY A 72 -7.02 -8.40 10.78
CA GLY A 72 -7.66 -8.43 12.09
C GLY A 72 -9.17 -8.32 11.99
N TYR A 73 -9.67 -7.36 11.22
CA TYR A 73 -11.11 -7.18 11.00
C TYR A 73 -11.77 -8.43 10.42
N TYR A 74 -11.22 -8.99 9.33
CA TYR A 74 -11.79 -10.15 8.67
C TYR A 74 -11.69 -11.44 9.50
N LYS A 75 -10.67 -11.56 10.35
CA LYS A 75 -10.46 -12.76 11.17
C LYS A 75 -11.20 -12.72 12.50
N PHE A 76 -11.21 -11.58 13.18
CA PHE A 76 -11.70 -11.47 14.56
C PHE A 76 -13.07 -10.78 14.68
N ILE A 77 -13.39 -9.84 13.79
CA ILE A 77 -14.59 -9.00 13.92
C ILE A 77 -15.70 -9.47 12.98
N LYS A 78 -15.36 -9.78 11.72
CA LYS A 78 -16.33 -10.20 10.71
C LYS A 78 -16.77 -11.65 10.97
N LYS A 79 -17.99 -11.82 11.50
CA LYS A 79 -18.61 -13.13 11.76
C LYS A 79 -18.93 -13.87 10.46
#